data_AF-A0A815YQM1-F1
#
_entry.id   AF-A0A815YQM1-F1
#
_cell.length_a   1.000
_cell.length_b   1.000
_cell.length_c   1.000
_cell.angle_alpha   90.00
_cell.angle_beta   90.00
_cell.angle_gamma   90.00
#
_symmetry.space_group_name_H-M   'P 1'
#
loop_
_entity.id
_entity.type
_entity.pdbx_description
1 polymer ?
#
loop_
_entity_poly.entity_id
_entity_poly.type
_entity_poly.pdbx_seq_one_letter_code
_entity_poly.pdbx_strand_id
1 'polypeptide(L)'
;MMQSLANIANRIRTFVLQLNLFEDERTRLDQFHLRTAIISTRVYVTLLTLAVIVVLVALISLETQSEAIIIRNPSEANYQTLLKKNLAQLLCPCSRITIPYGNFTSTAIAYHPVCSSVFVTNDWIRHFFSSDIGKLYQPDFRVLASSYFQLLAALCFHAKRSVHDALDDFDSETLITPSVFTQDNLNSYIQEKTSANDYPRQFIANSNTHISNNKYNRS
;
A
#
# COMPACT_ATOMS: atom_id res chain seq x y z
N MET A 1 28.04 11.56 -55.11
CA MET A 1 27.40 10.62 -54.16
C MET A 1 26.31 9.75 -54.81
N MET A 2 25.49 10.27 -55.74
CA MET A 2 24.49 9.44 -56.47
C MET A 2 25.09 8.45 -57.48
N GLN A 3 26.19 8.80 -58.16
CA GLN A 3 26.83 7.90 -59.15
C GLN A 3 27.51 6.67 -58.50
N SER A 4 28.01 6.79 -57.27
CA SER A 4 28.62 5.67 -56.54
C SER A 4 27.56 4.66 -56.07
N LEU A 5 26.39 5.15 -55.63
CA LEU A 5 25.26 4.30 -55.24
C LEU A 5 24.70 3.49 -56.42
N ALA A 6 24.58 4.11 -57.60
CA ALA A 6 24.13 3.42 -58.81
C ALA A 6 25.09 2.29 -59.24
N ASN A 7 26.40 2.51 -59.13
CA ASN A 7 27.41 1.48 -59.43
C ASN A 7 27.41 0.33 -58.41
N ILE A 8 27.21 0.63 -57.13
CA ILE A 8 27.09 -0.39 -56.08
C ILE A 8 25.82 -1.24 -56.30
N ALA A 9 24.68 -0.59 -56.59
CA ALA A 9 23.43 -1.28 -56.87
C ALA A 9 23.53 -2.21 -58.09
N ASN A 10 24.21 -1.78 -59.15
CA ASN A 10 24.44 -2.61 -60.33
C ASN A 10 25.34 -3.81 -60.04
N ARG A 11 26.40 -3.65 -59.24
CA ARG A 11 27.27 -4.76 -58.81
C ARG A 11 26.54 -5.78 -57.95
N ILE A 12 25.72 -5.32 -57.01
CA ILE A 12 24.89 -6.20 -56.17
C ILE A 12 23.88 -6.95 -57.06
N ARG A 13 23.26 -6.26 -58.02
CA ARG A 13 22.31 -6.87 -58.96
C ARG A 13 22.96 -7.97 -59.80
N THR A 14 24.14 -7.74 -60.37
CA THR A 14 24.84 -8.80 -61.13
C THR A 14 25.26 -9.95 -60.25
N PHE A 15 25.77 -9.68 -59.04
CA PHE A 15 26.14 -10.73 -58.08
C PHE A 15 24.94 -11.59 -57.67
N VAL A 16 23.79 -10.98 -57.38
CA VAL A 16 22.55 -11.69 -57.03
C VAL A 16 21.99 -12.48 -58.22
N LEU A 17 22.09 -11.95 -59.44
CA LEU A 17 21.63 -12.65 -60.65
C LEU A 17 22.52 -13.83 -61.05
N GLN A 18 23.80 -13.83 -60.64
CA GLN A 18 24.77 -14.90 -60.91
C GLN A 18 24.92 -15.89 -59.75
N LEU A 19 24.18 -15.70 -58.65
CA LEU A 19 24.28 -16.54 -57.47
C LEU A 19 23.78 -17.96 -57.78
N ASN A 20 24.63 -18.95 -57.54
CA ASN A 20 24.29 -20.37 -57.58
C ASN A 20 24.79 -21.02 -56.28
N LEU A 21 23.90 -21.18 -55.30
CA LEU A 21 24.25 -21.71 -53.98
C LEU A 21 24.49 -23.23 -54.02
N PHE A 22 24.04 -23.91 -55.08
CA PHE A 22 24.12 -25.36 -55.27
C PHE A 22 25.11 -25.75 -56.38
N GLU A 23 26.21 -24.99 -56.54
CA GLU A 23 27.28 -25.33 -57.49
C GLU A 23 28.03 -26.61 -57.05
N ASP A 24 28.20 -27.54 -57.99
CA ASP A 24 28.93 -28.81 -57.83
C ASP A 24 29.62 -29.19 -59.16
N GLU A 25 30.55 -30.16 -59.17
CA GLU A 25 31.31 -30.57 -60.37
C GLU A 25 30.41 -30.87 -61.57
N ARG A 26 29.25 -31.49 -61.34
CA ARG A 26 28.26 -31.83 -62.38
C ARG A 26 27.63 -30.60 -63.03
N THR A 27 27.50 -29.50 -62.29
CA THR A 27 26.94 -28.23 -62.79
C THR A 27 27.91 -27.48 -63.71
N ARG A 28 29.22 -27.83 -63.70
CA ARG A 28 30.23 -27.27 -64.59
C ARG A 28 30.35 -28.02 -65.92
N LEU A 29 29.96 -29.29 -65.92
CA LEU A 29 30.07 -30.20 -67.07
C LEU A 29 28.78 -30.24 -67.90
N ASP A 30 27.62 -30.05 -67.27
CA ASP A 30 26.31 -30.21 -67.90
C ASP A 30 25.39 -28.98 -67.70
N GLN A 31 24.87 -28.47 -68.81
CA GLN A 31 23.96 -27.34 -68.86
C GLN A 31 22.60 -27.64 -68.18
N PHE A 32 22.16 -28.89 -68.16
CA PHE A 32 20.92 -29.28 -67.47
C PHE A 32 21.06 -29.15 -65.95
N HIS A 33 22.17 -29.64 -65.39
CA HIS A 33 22.48 -29.52 -63.98
C HIS A 33 22.68 -28.05 -63.56
N LEU A 34 23.32 -27.23 -64.39
CA LEU A 34 23.47 -25.79 -64.14
C LEU A 34 22.12 -25.07 -64.02
N ARG A 35 21.18 -25.32 -64.94
CA ARG A 35 19.84 -24.70 -64.90
C ARG A 35 19.07 -25.10 -63.65
N THR A 36 19.15 -26.38 -63.27
CA THR A 36 18.49 -26.91 -62.08
C THR A 36 19.04 -26.27 -60.80
N ALA A 37 20.37 -26.14 -60.69
CA ALA A 37 21.02 -25.52 -59.53
C ALA A 37 20.66 -24.02 -59.38
N ILE A 38 20.58 -23.28 -60.49
CA ILE A 38 20.14 -21.86 -60.49
C ILE A 38 18.68 -21.75 -60.05
N ILE A 39 17.79 -22.62 -60.55
CA ILE A 39 16.37 -22.62 -60.16
C ILE A 39 16.23 -22.96 -58.67
N SER A 40 16.92 -24.00 -58.19
CA SER A 40 16.93 -24.37 -56.78
C SER A 40 17.46 -23.23 -55.89
N THR A 41 18.50 -22.51 -56.33
CA THR A 41 19.03 -21.33 -55.62
C THR A 41 17.96 -20.25 -55.48
N ARG A 42 17.22 -19.95 -56.57
CA ARG A 42 16.13 -18.96 -56.54
C ARG A 42 15.00 -19.39 -55.60
N VAL A 43 14.60 -20.66 -55.64
CA VAL A 43 13.56 -21.21 -54.75
C VAL A 43 14.02 -21.16 -53.28
N TYR A 44 15.27 -21.54 -53.00
CA TYR A 44 15.81 -21.50 -51.65
C TYR A 44 15.87 -20.08 -51.09
N VAL A 45 16.42 -19.12 -51.85
CA VAL A 45 16.53 -17.73 -51.42
C VAL A 45 15.14 -17.12 -51.20
N THR A 46 14.19 -17.37 -52.09
CA THR A 46 12.81 -16.89 -51.92
C THR A 46 12.14 -17.46 -50.68
N LEU A 47 12.25 -18.77 -50.44
CA LEU A 47 11.72 -19.40 -49.22
C LEU A 47 12.40 -18.90 -47.94
N LEU A 48 13.72 -18.72 -47.96
CA LEU A 48 14.49 -18.20 -46.83
C LEU A 48 14.06 -16.76 -46.50
N THR A 49 13.93 -15.92 -47.53
CA THR A 49 13.45 -14.53 -47.33
C THR A 49 12.03 -14.50 -46.77
N LEU A 50 11.13 -15.37 -47.26
CA LEU A 50 9.78 -15.51 -46.71
C LEU A 50 9.82 -15.95 -45.24
N ALA A 51 10.63 -16.95 -44.90
CA ALA A 51 10.76 -17.42 -43.52
C ALA A 51 11.27 -16.32 -42.58
N VAL A 52 12.30 -15.56 -43.00
CA VAL A 52 12.82 -14.42 -42.23
C VAL A 52 11.76 -13.33 -42.05
N ILE A 53 11.01 -13.00 -43.11
CA ILE A 53 9.91 -12.01 -43.03
C ILE A 53 8.84 -12.47 -42.03
N VAL A 54 8.43 -13.74 -42.09
CA VAL A 54 7.42 -14.29 -41.15
C VAL A 54 7.90 -14.20 -39.70
N VAL A 55 9.17 -14.56 -39.43
CA VAL A 55 9.75 -14.45 -38.09
C VAL A 55 9.79 -13.00 -37.63
N LEU A 56 10.23 -12.06 -38.48
CA LEU A 56 10.28 -10.64 -38.13
C LEU A 56 8.88 -10.08 -37.82
N VAL A 57 7.87 -10.40 -38.66
CA VAL A 57 6.49 -9.98 -38.43
C VAL A 57 5.95 -10.56 -37.13
N ALA A 58 6.23 -11.84 -36.83
CA ALA A 58 5.84 -12.46 -35.58
C ALA A 58 6.47 -11.74 -34.38
N LEU A 59 7.78 -11.45 -34.42
CA LEU A 59 8.47 -10.74 -33.34
C LEU A 59 7.88 -9.36 -33.06
N ILE A 60 7.51 -8.61 -34.11
CA ILE A 60 6.88 -7.29 -33.97
C ILE A 60 5.43 -7.42 -33.45
N SER A 61 4.70 -8.44 -33.89
CA SER A 61 3.29 -8.63 -33.52
C SER A 61 3.11 -9.12 -32.08
N LEU A 62 4.13 -9.74 -31.49
CA LEU A 62 4.11 -10.23 -30.11
C LEU A 62 4.36 -9.11 -29.07
N GLU A 63 4.69 -7.90 -29.52
CA GLU A 63 4.91 -6.76 -28.62
C GLU A 63 3.56 -6.27 -28.07
N THR A 64 3.23 -6.73 -26.86
CA THR A 64 2.06 -6.26 -26.14
C THR A 64 2.34 -4.86 -25.59
N GLN A 65 1.61 -3.86 -26.09
CA GLN A 65 1.66 -2.52 -25.52
C GLN A 65 0.86 -2.51 -24.22
N SER A 66 1.53 -2.26 -23.11
CA SER A 66 0.87 -1.98 -21.84
C SER A 66 0.51 -0.49 -21.78
N GLU A 67 -0.78 -0.19 -21.70
CA GLU A 67 -1.25 1.18 -21.45
C GLU A 67 -1.38 1.43 -19.94
N ALA A 68 -0.80 2.53 -19.47
CA ALA A 68 -0.97 2.99 -18.10
C ALA A 68 -2.28 3.78 -17.96
N ILE A 69 -3.24 3.22 -17.21
CA ILE A 69 -4.50 3.90 -16.90
C ILE A 69 -4.33 4.69 -15.60
N ILE A 70 -4.49 6.01 -15.67
CA ILE A 70 -4.38 6.90 -14.50
C ILE A 70 -5.78 7.22 -13.98
N ILE A 71 -6.05 6.82 -12.73
CA ILE A 71 -7.30 7.14 -12.02
C ILE A 71 -6.97 8.17 -10.94
N ARG A 72 -7.54 9.37 -11.05
CA ARG A 72 -7.34 10.43 -10.06
C ARG A 72 -8.31 10.26 -8.89
N ASN A 73 -7.80 10.38 -7.66
CA ASN A 73 -8.57 10.31 -6.41
C ASN A 73 -9.57 9.12 -6.40
N PRO A 74 -9.09 7.87 -6.52
CA PRO A 74 -9.97 6.72 -6.51
C PRO A 74 -10.69 6.61 -5.16
N SER A 75 -11.97 6.18 -5.19
CA SER A 75 -12.66 5.76 -3.97
C SER A 75 -12.04 4.48 -3.40
N GLU A 76 -12.24 4.23 -2.11
CA GLU A 76 -11.79 3.00 -1.46
C GLU A 76 -12.34 1.75 -2.19
N ALA A 77 -13.62 1.76 -2.56
CA ALA A 77 -14.23 0.66 -3.31
C ALA A 77 -13.55 0.41 -4.67
N ASN A 78 -13.17 1.48 -5.38
CA ASN A 78 -12.43 1.38 -6.64
C ASN A 78 -11.04 0.78 -6.41
N TYR A 79 -10.32 1.27 -5.40
CA TYR A 79 -9.00 0.74 -5.02
C TYR A 79 -9.08 -0.76 -4.69
N GLN A 80 -10.03 -1.17 -3.84
CA GLN A 80 -10.22 -2.57 -3.47
C GLN A 80 -10.57 -3.45 -4.67
N THR A 81 -11.37 -2.93 -5.61
CA THR A 81 -11.71 -3.64 -6.85
C THR A 81 -10.49 -3.83 -7.75
N LEU A 82 -9.66 -2.79 -7.89
CA LEU A 82 -8.44 -2.83 -8.69
C LEU A 82 -7.38 -3.76 -8.07
N LEU A 83 -7.27 -3.75 -6.73
CA LEU A 83 -6.40 -4.65 -5.99
C LEU A 83 -6.79 -6.12 -6.23
N LYS A 84 -8.09 -6.45 -6.17
CA LYS A 84 -8.60 -7.81 -6.45
C LYS A 84 -8.37 -8.27 -7.89
N LYS A 85 -8.27 -7.34 -8.84
CA LYS A 85 -7.98 -7.65 -10.25
C LYS A 85 -6.52 -8.06 -10.49
N ASN A 86 -5.68 -8.11 -9.44
CA ASN A 86 -4.26 -8.50 -9.53
C ASN A 86 -3.52 -7.77 -10.66
N LEU A 87 -3.76 -6.47 -10.77
CA LEU A 87 -2.92 -5.62 -11.60
C LEU A 87 -1.54 -5.59 -10.95
N ALA A 88 -0.62 -6.42 -11.46
CA ALA A 88 0.73 -6.64 -10.93
C ALA A 88 1.58 -5.36 -10.79
N GLN A 89 1.06 -4.21 -11.24
CA GLN A 89 1.69 -2.89 -11.23
C GLN A 89 0.74 -1.79 -10.71
N LEU A 90 -0.20 -2.10 -9.81
CA LEU A 90 -1.04 -1.08 -9.19
C LEU A 90 -0.17 -0.15 -8.32
N LEU A 91 0.01 1.09 -8.77
CA LEU A 91 0.71 2.15 -8.04
C LEU A 91 -0.31 3.17 -7.54
N CYS A 92 -0.45 3.26 -6.22
CA CYS A 92 -1.31 4.25 -5.56
C CYS A 92 -0.48 5.13 -4.63
N PRO A 93 0.18 6.18 -5.16
CA PRO A 93 0.91 7.13 -4.36
C PRO A 93 -0.06 8.00 -3.54
N CYS A 94 0.33 8.32 -2.31
CA CYS A 94 -0.43 9.25 -1.48
C CYS A 94 -0.26 10.68 -1.98
N SER A 95 -1.34 11.48 -1.93
CA SER A 95 -1.27 12.92 -2.22
C SER A 95 -0.43 13.68 -1.18
N ARG A 96 -0.39 13.17 0.05
CA ARG A 96 0.46 13.62 1.15
C ARG A 96 1.14 12.42 1.79
N ILE A 97 2.45 12.52 2.00
CA ILE A 97 3.24 11.45 2.62
C ILE A 97 3.06 11.38 4.13
N THR A 98 2.51 12.42 4.75
CA THR A 98 2.36 12.55 6.20
C THR A 98 0.90 12.79 6.52
N ILE A 99 0.31 11.91 7.34
CA ILE A 99 -1.11 11.93 7.70
C ILE A 99 -1.22 11.82 9.23
N PRO A 100 -1.71 12.86 9.94
CA PRO A 100 -1.97 12.78 11.37
C PRO A 100 -2.96 11.65 11.70
N TYR A 101 -2.72 10.88 12.76
CA TYR A 101 -3.63 9.78 13.15
C TYR A 101 -5.05 10.28 13.39
N GLY A 102 -5.21 11.44 14.04
CA GLY A 102 -6.51 12.03 14.33
C GLY A 102 -7.40 12.28 13.09
N ASN A 103 -6.85 12.23 11.88
CA ASN A 103 -7.62 12.31 10.64
C ASN A 103 -8.34 11.02 10.28
N PHE A 104 -7.85 9.84 10.68
CA PHE A 104 -8.38 8.55 10.25
C PHE A 104 -8.64 7.56 11.40
N THR A 105 -8.21 7.86 12.62
CA THR A 105 -8.53 7.07 13.82
C THR A 105 -9.68 7.68 14.60
N SER A 106 -10.37 6.84 15.37
CA SER A 106 -11.31 7.25 16.40
C SER A 106 -11.19 6.28 17.57
N THR A 107 -10.82 6.82 18.73
CA THR A 107 -10.61 6.01 19.94
C THR A 107 -11.75 6.26 20.92
N ALA A 108 -12.41 5.18 21.34
CA ALA A 108 -13.43 5.21 22.37
C ALA A 108 -12.84 4.66 23.69
N ILE A 109 -12.95 5.45 24.76
CA ILE A 109 -12.45 5.08 26.08
C ILE A 109 -13.62 4.79 27.01
N ALA A 110 -13.55 3.64 27.67
CA ALA A 110 -14.40 3.29 28.80
C ALA A 110 -13.58 3.36 30.10
N TYR A 111 -13.87 4.36 30.93
CA TYR A 111 -13.31 4.47 32.28
C TYR A 111 -14.03 3.55 33.25
N HIS A 112 -13.34 3.16 34.33
CA HIS A 112 -13.96 2.38 35.40
C HIS A 112 -15.23 3.08 35.95
N PRO A 113 -16.37 2.38 36.13
CA PRO A 113 -17.65 3.00 36.52
C PRO A 113 -17.58 3.86 37.79
N VAL A 114 -16.69 3.50 38.73
CA VAL A 114 -16.45 4.26 39.96
C VAL A 114 -16.08 5.72 39.69
N CYS A 115 -15.37 6.00 38.60
CA CYS A 115 -14.92 7.34 38.20
C CYS A 115 -16.04 8.21 37.61
N SER A 116 -17.23 7.66 37.44
CA SER A 116 -18.46 8.38 37.05
C SER A 116 -19.55 8.22 38.11
N SER A 117 -19.23 7.65 39.27
CA SER A 117 -20.17 7.42 40.36
C SER A 117 -20.23 8.60 41.33
N VAL A 118 -21.21 8.56 42.24
CA VAL A 118 -21.34 9.54 43.32
C VAL A 118 -20.11 9.59 44.23
N PHE A 119 -19.35 8.50 44.33
CA PHE A 119 -18.22 8.35 45.26
C PHE A 119 -17.05 9.30 45.00
N VAL A 120 -16.92 9.83 43.79
CA VAL A 120 -15.87 10.79 43.40
C VAL A 120 -16.35 12.24 43.43
N THR A 121 -17.61 12.48 43.80
CA THR A 121 -18.17 13.83 43.83
C THR A 121 -17.83 14.55 45.13
N ASN A 122 -17.67 15.87 45.05
CA ASN A 122 -17.45 16.70 46.23
C ASN A 122 -18.64 16.64 47.21
N ASP A 123 -19.85 16.41 46.72
CA ASP A 123 -21.05 16.29 47.55
C ASP A 123 -20.96 15.08 48.48
N TRP A 124 -20.61 13.92 47.92
CA TRP A 124 -20.39 12.70 48.69
C TRP A 124 -19.27 12.86 49.72
N ILE A 125 -18.12 13.38 49.30
CA ILE A 125 -16.96 13.57 50.16
C ILE A 125 -17.32 14.50 51.34
N ARG A 126 -18.12 15.55 51.10
CA ARG A 126 -18.53 16.51 52.14
C ARG A 126 -19.38 15.91 53.24
N HIS A 127 -20.08 14.81 52.99
CA HIS A 127 -20.91 14.15 54.02
C HIS A 127 -20.07 13.58 55.17
N PHE A 128 -18.77 13.33 54.93
CA PHE A 128 -17.86 12.78 55.93
C PHE A 128 -17.11 13.84 56.74
N PHE A 129 -17.35 15.13 56.51
CA PHE A 129 -16.77 16.24 57.29
C PHE A 129 -17.71 16.77 58.41
N SER A 130 -18.83 16.10 58.68
CA SER A 130 -19.78 16.58 59.70
C SER A 130 -19.23 16.41 61.13
N SER A 131 -19.51 17.39 61.98
CA SER A 131 -18.93 17.56 63.33
C SER A 131 -19.35 16.50 64.36
N ASP A 132 -20.27 15.61 64.02
CA ASP A 132 -20.76 14.54 64.91
C ASP A 132 -20.10 13.17 64.65
N ILE A 133 -19.22 13.09 63.65
CA ILE A 133 -18.50 11.86 63.27
C ILE A 133 -17.32 11.68 64.24
N GLY A 134 -17.46 10.72 65.17
CA GLY A 134 -16.39 10.37 66.13
C GLY A 134 -16.77 10.47 67.61
N LYS A 135 -18.02 10.80 67.95
CA LYS A 135 -18.50 10.79 69.35
C LYS A 135 -18.76 9.37 69.90
N LEU A 136 -18.69 8.33 69.06
CA LEU A 136 -18.83 6.92 69.43
C LEU A 136 -17.53 6.17 69.08
N TYR A 137 -16.95 5.52 70.08
CA TYR A 137 -15.66 4.80 70.08
C TYR A 137 -15.52 3.73 68.95
N GLN A 138 -14.25 3.39 68.60
CA GLN A 138 -13.71 2.52 67.51
C GLN A 138 -13.26 3.29 66.23
N PRO A 139 -12.33 2.74 65.39
CA PRO A 139 -11.98 3.37 64.11
C PRO A 139 -13.17 3.30 63.17
N ASP A 140 -14.04 4.29 63.29
CA ASP A 140 -15.21 4.49 62.45
C ASP A 140 -14.74 4.77 61.01
N PHE A 141 -15.20 3.96 60.06
CA PHE A 141 -14.91 4.15 58.63
C PHE A 141 -15.12 5.60 58.19
N ARG A 142 -16.10 6.31 58.75
CA ARG A 142 -16.42 7.70 58.41
C ARG A 142 -15.26 8.67 58.69
N VAL A 143 -14.38 8.35 59.64
CA VAL A 143 -13.18 9.16 59.95
C VAL A 143 -12.14 9.07 58.82
N LEU A 144 -12.04 7.90 58.17
CA LEU A 144 -11.10 7.66 57.06
C LEU A 144 -11.77 7.78 55.68
N ALA A 145 -13.10 7.76 55.63
CA ALA A 145 -13.86 7.74 54.38
C ALA A 145 -13.58 8.96 53.51
N SER A 146 -13.49 10.15 54.11
CA SER A 146 -13.22 11.39 53.39
C SER A 146 -11.88 11.32 52.64
N SER A 147 -10.81 10.83 53.28
CA SER A 147 -9.49 10.71 52.66
C SER A 147 -9.45 9.61 51.59
N TYR A 148 -10.14 8.48 51.80
CA TYR A 148 -10.24 7.43 50.78
C TYR A 148 -11.02 7.89 49.54
N PHE A 149 -12.16 8.57 49.71
CA PHE A 149 -12.94 9.08 48.58
C PHE A 149 -12.25 10.26 47.87
N GLN A 150 -11.50 11.10 48.59
CA GLN A 150 -10.62 12.11 47.99
C GLN A 150 -9.51 11.46 47.15
N LEU A 151 -8.84 10.43 47.67
CA LEU A 151 -7.82 9.70 46.93
C LEU A 151 -8.42 9.06 45.66
N LEU A 152 -9.59 8.44 45.78
CA LEU A 152 -10.31 7.86 44.64
C LEU A 152 -10.67 8.92 43.58
N ALA A 153 -11.18 10.08 44.01
CA ALA A 153 -11.49 11.20 43.10
C ALA A 153 -10.23 11.71 42.39
N ALA A 154 -9.13 11.88 43.12
CA ALA A 154 -7.84 12.28 42.56
C ALA A 154 -7.32 11.25 41.55
N LEU A 155 -7.34 9.96 41.90
CA LEU A 155 -6.94 8.88 41.00
C LEU A 155 -7.77 8.87 39.72
N CYS A 156 -9.10 8.98 39.83
CA CYS A 156 -10.00 9.05 38.68
C CYS A 156 -9.74 10.29 37.81
N PHE A 157 -9.50 11.46 38.42
CA PHE A 157 -9.16 12.68 37.70
C PHE A 157 -7.83 12.54 36.95
N HIS A 158 -6.78 12.07 37.63
CA HIS A 158 -5.47 11.89 37.03
C HIS A 158 -5.45 10.79 35.96
N ALA A 159 -6.20 9.70 36.15
CA ALA A 159 -6.35 8.67 35.14
C ALA A 159 -7.05 9.21 33.88
N LYS A 160 -8.16 9.94 34.04
CA LYS A 160 -8.86 10.58 32.90
C LYS A 160 -7.93 11.53 32.15
N ARG A 161 -7.21 12.38 32.88
CA ARG A 161 -6.27 13.33 32.29
C ARG A 161 -5.10 12.66 31.58
N SER A 162 -4.44 11.69 32.23
CA SER A 162 -3.36 10.93 31.60
C SER A 162 -3.83 10.26 30.31
N VAL A 163 -5.03 9.69 30.32
CA VAL A 163 -5.60 9.08 29.13
C VAL A 163 -5.83 10.10 28.02
N HIS A 164 -6.45 11.25 28.35
CA HIS A 164 -6.68 12.34 27.40
C HIS A 164 -5.37 12.89 26.83
N ASP A 165 -4.37 13.16 27.68
CA ASP A 165 -3.08 13.72 27.27
C ASP A 165 -2.40 12.82 26.23
N ALA A 166 -2.41 11.49 26.40
CA ALA A 166 -1.82 10.65 25.35
C ALA A 166 -2.74 10.34 24.18
N LEU A 167 -4.05 10.57 24.28
CA LEU A 167 -4.87 10.62 23.07
C LEU A 167 -4.51 11.84 22.23
N ASP A 168 -4.30 12.99 22.87
CA ASP A 168 -3.89 14.21 22.17
C ASP A 168 -2.50 14.02 21.53
N ASP A 169 -1.56 13.39 22.26
CA ASP A 169 -0.25 13.03 21.69
C ASP A 169 -0.42 12.07 20.50
N PHE A 170 -1.18 10.99 20.65
CA PHE A 170 -1.41 10.00 19.59
C PHE A 170 -2.07 10.60 18.35
N ASP A 171 -3.10 11.43 18.52
CA ASP A 171 -3.80 12.07 17.41
C ASP A 171 -2.92 13.09 16.68
N SER A 172 -1.93 13.67 17.37
CA SER A 172 -0.92 14.57 16.81
C SER A 172 0.22 13.84 16.08
N GLU A 173 0.48 12.58 16.44
CA GLU A 173 1.46 11.76 15.73
C GLU A 173 1.04 11.56 14.26
N THR A 174 2.03 11.30 13.41
CA THR A 174 1.81 11.21 11.96
C THR A 174 2.25 9.86 11.41
N LEU A 175 1.38 9.28 10.58
CA LEU A 175 1.72 8.18 9.69
C LEU A 175 2.53 8.74 8.52
N ILE A 176 3.71 8.16 8.27
CA ILE A 176 4.56 8.50 7.12
C ILE A 176 4.52 7.34 6.13
N THR A 177 3.88 7.55 4.98
CA THR A 177 3.83 6.55 3.91
C THR A 177 3.73 7.19 2.52
N PRO A 178 4.57 6.74 1.55
CA PRO A 178 4.49 7.22 0.18
C PRO A 178 3.34 6.58 -0.62
N SER A 179 2.80 5.46 -0.15
CA SER A 179 1.75 4.70 -0.84
C SER A 179 0.63 4.27 0.10
N VAL A 180 -0.54 4.01 -0.46
CA VAL A 180 -1.70 3.56 0.31
C VAL A 180 -1.44 2.21 0.96
N PHE A 181 -1.85 2.05 2.22
CA PHE A 181 -1.82 0.77 2.92
C PHE A 181 -3.07 -0.04 2.61
N THR A 182 -2.94 -1.36 2.62
CA THR A 182 -4.11 -2.24 2.75
C THR A 182 -4.65 -2.15 4.18
N GLN A 183 -5.91 -2.51 4.36
CA GLN A 183 -6.53 -2.52 5.69
C GLN A 183 -5.74 -3.37 6.69
N ASP A 184 -5.25 -4.54 6.26
CA ASP A 184 -4.49 -5.45 7.11
C ASP A 184 -3.14 -4.86 7.53
N ASN A 185 -2.44 -4.21 6.60
CA ASN A 185 -1.16 -3.56 6.89
C ASN A 185 -1.36 -2.38 7.86
N LEU A 186 -2.42 -1.60 7.66
CA LEU A 186 -2.76 -0.48 8.53
C LEU A 186 -3.12 -0.96 9.94
N ASN A 187 -3.96 -1.99 10.06
CA ASN A 187 -4.33 -2.60 11.34
C ASN A 187 -3.08 -3.11 12.09
N SER A 188 -2.20 -3.82 11.39
CA SER A 188 -0.98 -4.38 11.98
C SER A 188 -0.05 -3.27 12.48
N TYR A 189 0.12 -2.21 11.67
CA TYR A 189 0.95 -1.05 12.04
C TYR A 189 0.41 -0.29 13.26
N ILE A 190 -0.92 -0.08 13.32
CA ILE A 190 -1.55 0.56 14.48
C ILE A 190 -1.42 -0.32 15.72
N GLN A 191 -1.65 -1.64 15.61
CA GLN A 191 -1.51 -2.56 16.73
C GLN A 191 -0.10 -2.59 17.30
N GLU A 192 0.93 -2.62 16.45
CA GLU A 192 2.33 -2.52 16.86
C GLU A 192 2.58 -1.24 17.67
N LYS A 193 2.10 -0.10 17.16
CA LYS A 193 2.25 1.21 17.80
C LYS A 193 1.51 1.33 19.14
N THR A 194 0.31 0.77 19.25
CA THR A 194 -0.46 0.81 20.49
C THR A 194 0.12 -0.13 21.56
N SER A 195 0.69 -1.27 21.16
CA SER A 195 1.24 -2.27 22.10
C SER A 195 2.53 -1.80 22.78
N ALA A 196 3.31 -0.96 22.11
CA ALA A 196 4.58 -0.43 22.64
C ALA A 196 4.41 0.57 23.81
N ASN A 197 3.21 1.15 24.00
CA ASN A 197 2.94 2.20 24.98
C ASN A 197 2.11 1.75 26.21
N ASP A 198 1.88 0.43 26.39
CA ASP A 198 0.77 -0.08 27.24
C ASP A 198 1.08 -0.32 28.73
N TYR A 199 2.32 -0.09 29.21
CA TYR A 199 2.70 -0.62 30.53
C TYR A 199 2.15 0.08 31.80
N PRO A 200 1.50 1.28 31.78
CA PRO A 200 0.82 1.78 32.98
C PRO A 200 -0.71 1.98 32.88
N ARG A 201 -1.39 1.73 31.75
CA ARG A 201 -2.77 2.21 31.52
C ARG A 201 -3.93 1.26 31.84
N GLN A 202 -3.67 -0.03 31.94
CA GLN A 202 -4.72 -1.06 31.98
C GLN A 202 -5.57 -1.10 33.27
N PHE A 203 -5.20 -0.37 34.33
CA PHE A 203 -5.89 -0.49 35.63
C PHE A 203 -7.17 0.37 35.77
N ILE A 204 -7.39 1.39 34.92
CA ILE A 204 -8.50 2.37 35.11
C ILE A 204 -9.28 2.67 33.82
N ALA A 205 -8.76 2.30 32.65
CA ALA A 205 -9.41 2.56 31.37
C ALA A 205 -9.20 1.41 30.39
N ASN A 206 -10.29 1.00 29.73
CA ASN A 206 -10.25 0.17 28.52
C ASN A 206 -10.41 1.09 27.31
N SER A 207 -9.57 0.91 26.30
CA SER A 207 -9.64 1.67 25.04
C SER A 207 -9.86 0.73 23.86
N ASN A 208 -10.86 1.03 23.05
CA ASN A 208 -11.03 0.41 21.74
C ASN A 208 -10.73 1.47 20.67
N THR A 209 -9.66 1.26 19.91
CA THR A 209 -9.29 2.12 18.78
C THR A 209 -9.87 1.53 17.52
N HIS A 210 -10.69 2.32 16.81
CA HIS A 210 -11.24 1.94 15.52
C HIS A 210 -10.77 2.90 14.42
N ILE A 211 -10.58 2.37 13.22
CA ILE A 211 -10.32 3.19 12.03
C ILE A 211 -11.67 3.74 11.56
N SER A 212 -11.75 5.07 11.41
CA SER A 212 -12.97 5.76 11.03
C SER A 212 -13.04 5.96 9.52
N ASN A 213 -13.85 5.13 8.85
CA ASN A 213 -14.08 5.24 7.40
C ASN A 213 -14.83 6.52 7.01
N ASN A 214 -15.40 7.27 7.97
CA ASN A 214 -16.25 8.44 7.72
C ASN A 214 -15.50 9.78 7.62
N LYS A 215 -14.22 9.85 8.03
CA LYS A 215 -13.43 11.09 7.88
C LYS A 215 -12.76 11.24 6.50
N TYR A 216 -12.78 10.19 5.67
CA TYR A 216 -12.17 10.19 4.33
C TYR A 216 -12.90 11.06 3.28
N ASN A 217 -14.10 11.56 3.57
CA ASN A 217 -14.95 12.31 2.63
C ASN A 217 -14.89 13.85 2.76
N ARG A 218 -13.94 14.39 3.53
CA ARG A 218 -13.68 15.85 3.55
C ARG A 218 -12.22 16.13 3.19
N SER A 219 -11.91 16.15 1.90
CA SER A 219 -10.71 16.77 1.34
C SER A 219 -10.96 17.10 -0.12
#